data_AF-A0A382TII4-F1
#
_entry.id   AF-A0A382TII4-F1
#
_cell.length_a   1.000
_cell.length_b   1.000
_cell.length_c   1.000
_cell.angle_alpha   90.00
_cell.angle_beta   90.00
_cell.angle_gamma   90.00
#
_symmetry.space_group_name_H-M   'P 1'
#
loop_
_entity.id
_entity.type
_entity.pdbx_description
1 polymer ?
#
loop_
_entity_poly.entity_id
_entity_poly.type
_entity_poly.pdbx_seq_one_letter_code
_entity_poly.pdbx_strand_id
1 'polypeptide(L)'
;MKYLIEKIYLVLFFITIFLLSTKAFCKESEIKYSRNSISNYLSGIISAKQNYTNAAFYYLKKVQSLKNRHYNYNIQFIRTLVLLGKFEEAFKFSKKIRLESESFFEVDLLLGLNYFINDDYPKAEKHFKRLNNISRYNLFPDDFLSNILLSWVKASEYNEDASFE
;
A
#
# COMPACT_ATOMS: atom_id res chain seq x y z
N MET A 1 -10.65 24.80 -53.71
CA MET A 1 -10.74 25.66 -52.50
C MET A 1 -11.88 25.26 -51.56
N LYS A 2 -13.11 25.03 -52.04
CA LYS A 2 -14.27 24.64 -51.22
C LYS A 2 -14.03 23.40 -50.33
N TYR A 3 -13.46 22.33 -50.90
CA TYR A 3 -13.09 21.11 -50.17
C TYR A 3 -12.04 21.32 -49.06
N LEU A 4 -11.10 22.26 -49.24
CA LEU A 4 -10.10 22.58 -48.22
C LEU A 4 -10.74 23.31 -47.03
N ILE A 5 -11.67 24.22 -47.32
CA ILE A 5 -12.42 24.99 -46.31
C ILE A 5 -13.30 24.04 -45.47
N GLU A 6 -14.03 23.12 -46.10
CA GLU A 6 -14.86 22.12 -45.40
C GLU A 6 -14.02 21.22 -44.48
N LYS A 7 -12.83 20.82 -44.91
CA LYS A 7 -11.91 20.01 -44.11
C LYS A 7 -11.40 20.76 -42.88
N ILE A 8 -11.12 22.06 -43.02
CA ILE A 8 -10.69 22.92 -41.89
C ILE A 8 -11.82 23.05 -40.86
N TYR A 9 -13.07 23.28 -41.30
CA TYR A 9 -14.22 23.35 -40.40
C TYR A 9 -14.45 22.04 -39.65
N LEU A 10 -14.28 20.91 -40.33
CA LEU A 10 -14.44 19.58 -39.74
C LEU A 10 -13.35 19.31 -38.68
N VAL A 11 -12.09 19.69 -38.94
CA VAL A 11 -11.01 19.61 -37.96
C VAL A 11 -11.27 20.53 -36.76
N LEU A 12 -11.69 21.78 -36.99
CA LEU A 12 -12.05 22.72 -35.93
C LEU A 12 -13.19 22.18 -35.06
N PHE A 13 -14.19 21.56 -35.67
CA PHE A 13 -15.31 20.92 -34.97
C PHE A 13 -14.83 19.78 -34.04
N PHE A 14 -13.97 18.89 -34.53
CA PHE A 14 -13.39 17.83 -33.69
C PHE A 14 -12.50 18.39 -32.56
N ILE A 15 -11.73 19.45 -32.81
CA ILE A 15 -10.93 20.13 -31.79
C ILE A 15 -11.84 20.72 -30.71
N THR A 16 -12.95 21.37 -31.10
CA THR A 16 -13.92 21.90 -30.14
C THR A 16 -14.58 20.80 -29.31
N ILE A 17 -14.91 19.64 -29.88
CA ILE A 17 -15.45 18.50 -29.12
C ILE A 17 -14.43 17.99 -28.09
N PHE A 18 -13.14 17.88 -28.47
CA PHE A 18 -12.08 17.46 -27.56
C PHE A 18 -11.84 18.46 -26.42
N LEU A 19 -11.89 19.77 -26.72
CA LEU A 19 -11.75 20.83 -25.73
C LEU A 19 -12.96 20.94 -24.80
N LEU A 20 -14.15 20.58 -25.29
CA LEU A 20 -15.40 20.54 -24.53
C LEU A 20 -15.56 19.27 -23.67
N SER A 21 -14.48 18.51 -23.43
CA SER A 21 -14.53 17.33 -22.55
C SER A 21 -15.19 17.68 -21.21
N THR A 22 -16.44 17.26 -21.05
CA THR A 22 -17.18 17.41 -19.81
C THR A 22 -16.57 16.46 -18.79
N LYS A 23 -16.63 16.81 -17.50
CA LYS A 23 -16.28 15.85 -16.44
C LYS A 23 -17.16 14.61 -16.67
N ALA A 24 -16.54 13.46 -16.95
CA ALA A 24 -17.26 12.20 -17.00
C ALA A 24 -18.05 12.04 -15.69
N PHE A 25 -19.37 11.97 -15.80
CA PHE A 25 -20.29 11.91 -14.67
C PHE A 25 -20.29 10.48 -14.09
N CYS A 26 -19.15 10.07 -13.55
CA CYS A 26 -19.03 8.79 -12.86
C CYS A 26 -19.48 8.96 -11.42
N LYS A 27 -20.42 8.12 -10.95
CA LYS A 27 -20.98 8.10 -9.59
C LYS A 27 -19.93 8.06 -8.46
N GLU A 28 -18.68 7.75 -8.77
CA GLU A 28 -17.56 7.60 -7.82
C GLU A 28 -16.42 8.63 -8.01
N SER A 29 -16.51 9.50 -9.03
CA SER A 29 -15.45 10.48 -9.36
C SER A 29 -15.38 11.66 -8.41
N GLU A 30 -16.47 12.00 -7.71
CA GLU A 30 -16.50 13.21 -6.89
C GLU A 30 -15.84 13.05 -5.51
N ILE A 31 -15.87 11.86 -4.90
CA ILE A 31 -15.40 11.67 -3.51
C ILE A 31 -14.07 10.91 -3.44
N LYS A 32 -13.90 9.85 -4.25
CA LYS A 32 -12.75 8.92 -4.10
C LYS A 32 -11.73 9.02 -5.23
N TYR A 33 -12.20 9.21 -6.47
CA TYR A 33 -11.34 9.31 -7.67
C TYR A 33 -11.37 10.70 -8.30
N SER A 34 -11.33 11.74 -7.47
CA SER A 34 -11.19 13.11 -7.96
C SER A 34 -9.87 13.29 -8.70
N ARG A 35 -9.77 14.30 -9.57
CA ARG A 35 -8.49 14.70 -10.22
C ARG A 35 -7.37 14.86 -9.19
N ASN A 36 -7.69 15.47 -8.05
CA ASN A 36 -6.75 15.66 -6.95
C ASN A 36 -6.36 14.32 -6.32
N SER A 37 -7.31 13.41 -6.09
CA SER A 37 -7.02 12.08 -5.53
C SER A 37 -6.11 11.27 -6.46
N ILE A 38 -6.38 11.27 -7.77
CA ILE A 38 -5.56 10.58 -8.76
C ILE A 38 -4.15 11.18 -8.80
N SER A 39 -4.05 12.51 -8.86
CA SER A 39 -2.76 13.21 -8.89
C SER A 39 -1.93 12.95 -7.63
N ASN A 40 -2.54 13.04 -6.44
CA ASN A 40 -1.86 12.74 -5.17
C ASN A 40 -1.45 11.26 -5.10
N TYR A 41 -2.31 10.31 -5.51
CA TYR A 41 -1.95 8.90 -5.52
C TYR A 41 -0.71 8.66 -6.41
N LEU A 42 -0.75 9.07 -7.67
CA LEU A 42 0.37 8.89 -8.61
C LEU A 42 1.64 9.58 -8.14
N SER A 43 1.54 10.83 -7.65
CA SER A 43 2.68 11.56 -7.10
C SER A 43 3.29 10.85 -5.88
N GLY A 44 2.44 10.28 -5.02
CA GLY A 44 2.86 9.47 -3.89
C GLY A 44 3.62 8.21 -4.30
N ILE A 45 3.09 7.46 -5.28
CA ILE A 45 3.73 6.25 -5.82
C ILE A 45 5.08 6.58 -6.48
N ILE A 46 5.13 7.62 -7.31
CA ILE A 46 6.35 8.05 -8.01
C ILE A 46 7.41 8.52 -7.00
N SER A 47 7.00 9.27 -5.98
CA SER A 47 7.91 9.73 -4.92
C SER A 47 8.46 8.57 -4.10
N ALA A 48 7.62 7.58 -3.76
CA ALA A 48 8.05 6.38 -3.04
C ALA A 48 9.09 5.59 -3.86
N LYS A 49 8.86 5.42 -5.17
CA LYS A 49 9.80 4.74 -6.07
C LYS A 49 11.16 5.47 -6.18
N GLN A 50 11.17 6.79 -6.06
CA GLN A 50 12.39 7.62 -6.10
C GLN A 50 13.05 7.79 -4.72
N ASN A 51 12.57 7.09 -3.69
CA ASN A 51 13.05 7.23 -2.30
C ASN A 51 12.86 8.65 -1.71
N TYR A 52 11.96 9.46 -2.27
CA TYR A 52 11.57 10.75 -1.71
C TYR A 52 10.51 10.55 -0.62
N THR A 53 10.89 9.91 0.49
CA THR A 53 9.98 9.41 1.52
C THR A 53 9.04 10.49 2.09
N ASN A 54 9.56 11.69 2.35
CA ASN A 54 8.74 12.82 2.84
C ASN A 54 7.66 13.24 1.82
N ALA A 55 8.02 13.31 0.54
CA ALA A 55 7.07 13.63 -0.53
C ALA A 55 6.05 12.51 -0.71
N ALA A 56 6.49 11.25 -0.68
CA ALA A 56 5.61 10.09 -0.73
C ALA A 56 4.57 10.14 0.40
N PHE A 57 5.00 10.44 1.63
CA PHE A 57 4.12 10.56 2.78
C PHE A 57 3.09 11.67 2.60
N TYR A 58 3.57 12.85 2.20
CA TYR A 58 2.73 14.02 1.98
C TYR A 58 1.59 13.74 0.99
N TYR A 59 1.91 13.12 -0.14
CA TYR A 59 0.93 12.83 -1.18
C TYR A 59 0.01 11.65 -0.82
N LEU A 60 0.55 10.54 -0.31
CA LEU A 60 -0.24 9.37 0.04
C LEU A 60 -1.20 9.66 1.21
N LYS A 61 -0.78 10.45 2.21
CA LYS A 61 -1.64 10.84 3.34
C LYS A 61 -2.93 11.54 2.90
N LYS A 62 -2.88 12.32 1.81
CA LYS A 62 -4.06 13.02 1.26
C LYS A 62 -5.11 12.08 0.64
N VAL A 63 -4.74 10.84 0.36
CA VAL A 63 -5.61 9.85 -0.30
C VAL A 63 -5.84 8.61 0.59
N GLN A 64 -5.80 8.79 1.91
CA GLN A 64 -5.98 7.70 2.88
C GLN A 64 -7.33 6.97 2.79
N SER A 65 -8.34 7.59 2.17
CA SER A 65 -9.64 6.94 1.86
C SER A 65 -9.51 5.75 0.88
N LEU A 66 -8.40 5.64 0.16
CA LEU A 66 -8.11 4.54 -0.76
C LEU A 66 -7.80 3.21 -0.04
N LYS A 67 -7.50 3.23 1.27
CA LYS A 67 -7.05 2.05 2.03
C LYS A 67 -7.95 0.82 1.94
N ASN A 68 -9.25 1.01 1.76
CA ASN A 68 -10.23 -0.09 1.70
C ASN A 68 -10.36 -0.71 0.30
N ARG A 69 -9.62 -0.22 -0.71
CA ARG A 69 -9.75 -0.70 -2.10
C ARG A 69 -8.43 -0.87 -2.83
N HIS A 70 -7.41 -0.08 -2.47
CA HIS A 70 -6.14 -0.08 -3.17
C HIS A 70 -5.08 -0.79 -2.34
N TYR A 71 -4.82 -2.04 -2.70
CA TYR A 71 -3.77 -2.85 -2.08
C TYR A 71 -2.41 -2.16 -2.14
N ASN A 72 -2.00 -1.69 -3.33
CA ASN A 72 -0.71 -1.03 -3.52
C ASN A 72 -0.61 0.28 -2.71
N TYR A 73 -1.72 1.02 -2.56
CA TYR A 73 -1.74 2.19 -1.67
C TYR A 73 -1.34 1.80 -0.23
N ASN A 74 -1.92 0.73 0.31
CA ASN A 74 -1.64 0.29 1.68
C ASN A 74 -0.16 -0.06 1.86
N ILE A 75 0.41 -0.82 0.93
CA ILE A 75 1.83 -1.18 0.94
C ILE A 75 2.71 0.07 0.97
N GLN A 76 2.52 0.97 0.01
CA GLN A 76 3.40 2.14 -0.11
C GLN A 76 3.24 3.07 1.08
N PHE A 77 2.02 3.23 1.60
CA PHE A 77 1.77 4.04 2.78
C PHE A 77 2.45 3.47 4.02
N ILE A 78 2.35 2.15 4.25
CA ILE A 78 3.04 1.47 5.36
C ILE A 78 4.55 1.62 5.24
N ARG A 79 5.14 1.31 4.08
CA ARG A 79 6.58 1.44 3.84
C ARG A 79 7.06 2.86 4.12
N THR A 80 6.29 3.85 3.68
CA THR A 80 6.58 5.26 3.95
C THR A 80 6.57 5.57 5.44
N LEU A 81 5.58 5.08 6.19
CA LEU A 81 5.55 5.26 7.66
C LEU A 81 6.78 4.62 8.33
N VAL A 82 7.14 3.40 7.93
CA VAL A 82 8.31 2.68 8.46
C VAL A 82 9.62 3.42 8.15
N LEU A 83 9.81 3.87 6.90
CA LEU A 83 11.00 4.62 6.48
C LEU A 83 11.12 5.99 7.18
N LEU A 84 10.01 6.54 7.68
CA LEU A 84 10.00 7.77 8.48
C LEU A 84 10.11 7.50 9.99
N GLY A 85 10.27 6.24 10.43
CA GLY A 85 10.28 5.87 11.84
C GLY A 85 8.94 6.04 12.56
N LYS A 86 7.83 6.19 11.82
CA LYS A 86 6.48 6.39 12.36
C LYS A 86 5.82 5.06 12.72
N PHE A 87 6.46 4.25 13.55
CA PHE A 87 6.04 2.88 13.85
C PHE A 87 4.66 2.81 14.51
N GLU A 88 4.35 3.70 15.45
CA GLU A 88 3.02 3.78 16.07
C GLU A 88 1.90 4.04 15.06
N GLU A 89 2.15 4.95 14.11
CA GLU A 89 1.20 5.22 13.02
C GLU A 89 1.08 3.99 12.11
N ALA A 90 2.18 3.30 11.83
CA ALA A 90 2.21 2.09 11.02
C ALA A 90 1.40 0.96 11.67
N PHE A 91 1.60 0.68 12.97
CA PHE A 91 0.84 -0.33 13.71
C PHE A 91 -0.65 0.00 13.75
N LYS A 92 -1.01 1.26 14.04
CA LYS A 92 -2.41 1.73 14.05
C LYS A 92 -3.04 1.62 12.67
N PHE A 93 -2.31 1.93 11.60
CA PHE A 93 -2.80 1.82 10.24
C PHE A 93 -2.99 0.35 9.85
N SER A 94 -2.02 -0.52 10.13
CA SER A 94 -2.06 -1.97 9.90
C SER A 94 -3.28 -2.62 10.55
N LYS A 95 -3.57 -2.29 11.83
CA LYS A 95 -4.77 -2.78 12.54
C LYS A 95 -6.10 -2.32 11.92
N LYS A 96 -6.10 -1.19 11.20
CA LYS A 96 -7.31 -0.58 10.61
C LYS A 96 -7.61 -1.07 9.19
N ILE A 97 -6.71 -1.81 8.55
CA ILE A 97 -6.96 -2.33 7.21
C ILE A 97 -7.86 -3.55 7.34
N ARG A 98 -9.05 -3.48 6.74
CA ARG A 98 -10.01 -4.59 6.74
C ARG A 98 -9.52 -5.63 5.74
N LEU A 99 -8.88 -6.68 6.25
CA LEU A 99 -8.34 -7.81 5.50
C LEU A 99 -9.49 -8.74 5.11
N GLU A 100 -10.35 -8.36 4.16
CA GLU A 100 -11.48 -9.23 3.78
C GLU A 100 -11.05 -10.47 2.99
N SER A 101 -9.82 -10.52 2.44
CA SER A 101 -9.40 -11.70 1.68
C SER A 101 -7.89 -11.91 1.48
N GLU A 102 -7.01 -10.93 1.72
CA GLU A 102 -5.59 -11.05 1.38
C GLU A 102 -4.65 -10.64 2.52
N SER A 103 -3.85 -11.61 2.96
CA SER A 103 -2.63 -11.41 3.76
C SER A 103 -1.65 -10.55 2.96
N PHE A 104 -1.05 -9.52 3.57
CA PHE A 104 0.11 -8.85 2.98
C PHE A 104 1.25 -8.79 3.96
N PHE A 105 2.44 -9.07 3.42
CA PHE A 105 3.67 -9.24 4.16
C PHE A 105 3.93 -8.07 5.11
N GLU A 106 3.76 -6.83 4.65
CA GLU A 106 3.98 -5.64 5.47
C GLU A 106 3.05 -5.57 6.70
N VAL A 107 1.79 -6.00 6.59
CA VAL A 107 0.87 -6.00 7.73
C VAL A 107 1.14 -7.15 8.67
N ASP A 108 1.35 -8.36 8.15
CA ASP A 108 1.63 -9.50 9.02
C ASP A 108 2.95 -9.30 9.76
N LEU A 109 3.99 -8.75 9.10
CA LEU A 109 5.24 -8.42 9.76
C LEU A 109 5.04 -7.36 10.85
N LEU A 110 4.36 -6.26 10.55
CA LEU A 110 4.14 -5.19 11.53
C LEU A 110 3.26 -5.61 12.69
N LEU A 111 2.19 -6.37 12.45
CA LEU A 111 1.33 -6.87 13.52
C LEU A 111 2.05 -7.90 14.36
N GLY A 112 2.80 -8.82 13.74
CA GLY A 112 3.62 -9.80 14.44
C GLY A 112 4.65 -9.13 15.36
N LEU A 113 5.41 -8.16 14.83
CA LEU A 113 6.36 -7.36 15.63
C LEU A 113 5.67 -6.57 16.73
N ASN A 114 4.52 -5.95 16.44
CA ASN A 114 3.77 -5.22 17.47
C ASN A 114 3.32 -6.16 18.60
N TYR A 115 2.82 -7.35 18.30
CA TYR A 115 2.43 -8.30 19.34
C TYR A 115 3.63 -8.84 20.11
N PHE A 116 4.73 -9.13 19.41
CA PHE A 116 5.98 -9.59 20.02
C PHE A 116 6.53 -8.58 21.04
N ILE A 117 6.62 -7.30 20.67
CA ILE A 117 7.10 -6.22 21.57
C ILE A 117 6.16 -6.00 22.77
N ASN A 118 4.90 -6.42 22.66
CA ASN A 118 3.91 -6.34 23.74
C ASN A 118 3.69 -7.70 24.44
N ASP A 119 4.63 -8.63 24.30
CA ASP A 119 4.64 -9.96 24.94
C ASP A 119 3.43 -10.85 24.61
N ASP A 120 2.68 -10.56 23.53
CA ASP A 120 1.56 -11.36 23.04
C ASP A 120 2.07 -12.38 22.00
N TYR A 121 2.89 -13.31 22.48
CA TYR A 121 3.56 -14.33 21.68
C TYR A 121 2.63 -15.19 20.82
N PRO A 122 1.45 -15.65 21.30
CA PRO A 122 0.54 -16.43 20.45
C PRO A 122 0.03 -15.64 19.23
N LYS A 123 -0.24 -14.34 19.38
CA LYS A 123 -0.63 -13.50 18.23
C LYS A 123 0.57 -13.16 17.35
N ALA A 124 1.74 -12.95 17.93
CA ALA A 124 2.97 -12.75 17.16
C ALA A 124 3.26 -13.96 16.26
N GLU A 125 3.25 -15.17 16.82
CA GLU A 125 3.44 -16.44 16.12
C GLU A 125 2.43 -16.60 14.97
N LYS A 126 1.15 -16.34 15.24
CA LYS A 126 0.09 -16.41 14.23
C LYS A 126 0.38 -15.51 13.02
N HIS A 127 0.89 -14.30 13.25
CA HIS A 127 1.21 -13.37 12.17
C HIS A 127 2.51 -13.76 11.44
N PHE A 128 3.55 -14.18 12.16
CA PHE A 128 4.81 -14.62 11.54
C PHE A 128 4.63 -15.84 10.64
N LYS A 129 3.84 -16.85 11.06
CA LYS A 129 3.50 -18.01 10.21
C LYS A 129 2.86 -17.63 8.88
N ARG A 130 2.17 -16.49 8.79
CA ARG A 130 1.52 -16.02 7.55
C ARG A 130 2.50 -15.41 6.56
N LEU A 131 3.72 -15.05 6.98
CA LEU A 131 4.75 -14.48 6.11
C LEU A 131 5.12 -15.44 4.96
N ASN A 132 5.09 -16.75 5.23
CA ASN A 132 5.42 -17.82 4.28
C ASN A 132 4.41 -17.94 3.13
N ASN A 133 3.16 -17.52 3.37
CA ASN A 133 2.07 -17.64 2.40
C ASN A 133 2.12 -16.56 1.30
N ILE A 134 3.06 -15.61 1.37
CA ILE A 134 3.03 -14.39 0.57
C ILE A 134 4.31 -14.30 -0.28
N SER A 135 4.29 -15.03 -1.39
CA SER A 135 5.42 -15.21 -2.33
C SER A 135 6.06 -13.94 -2.90
N ARG A 136 5.38 -12.77 -2.82
CA ARG A 136 5.83 -11.53 -3.49
C ARG A 136 7.11 -10.90 -2.91
N TYR A 137 7.48 -11.24 -1.67
CA TYR A 137 8.69 -10.69 -1.02
C TYR A 137 9.56 -11.76 -0.37
N ASN A 138 9.51 -13.00 -0.87
CA ASN A 138 10.48 -14.03 -0.52
C ASN A 138 11.86 -13.61 -1.07
N LEU A 139 12.53 -12.70 -0.34
CA LEU A 139 13.88 -12.22 -0.62
C LEU A 139 14.93 -13.33 -0.40
N PHE A 140 14.52 -14.46 0.18
CA PHE A 140 15.33 -15.63 0.50
C PHE A 140 14.58 -16.91 0.14
N PRO A 141 15.28 -18.02 -0.15
CA PRO A 141 14.67 -19.35 -0.17
C PRO A 141 14.06 -19.67 1.21
N ASP A 142 12.99 -20.47 1.23
CA ASP A 142 12.55 -21.30 2.36
C ASP A 142 12.24 -20.59 3.68
N ASP A 143 11.31 -19.61 3.66
CA ASP A 143 10.67 -19.11 4.89
C ASP A 143 11.62 -18.52 5.95
N PHE A 144 12.87 -18.20 5.55
CA PHE A 144 13.97 -17.85 6.45
C PHE A 144 13.62 -16.76 7.48
N LEU A 145 13.04 -15.65 7.01
CA LEU A 145 12.66 -14.54 7.91
C LEU A 145 11.59 -14.97 8.90
N SER A 146 10.60 -15.75 8.45
CA SER A 146 9.55 -16.25 9.32
C SER A 146 10.11 -17.19 10.37
N ASN A 147 10.97 -18.12 9.98
CA ASN A 147 11.61 -19.06 10.89
C ASN A 147 12.43 -18.33 11.97
N ILE A 148 13.25 -17.33 11.59
CA ILE A 148 13.96 -16.49 12.58
C ILE A 148 12.99 -15.84 13.57
N LEU A 149 11.91 -15.24 13.08
CA LEU A 149 10.94 -14.54 13.93
C LEU A 149 10.18 -15.54 14.83
N LEU A 150 9.91 -16.76 14.35
CA LEU A 150 9.30 -17.84 15.13
C LEU A 150 10.25 -18.37 16.20
N SER A 151 11.53 -18.59 15.88
CA SER A 151 12.57 -18.94 16.84
C SER A 151 12.67 -17.90 17.96
N TRP A 152 12.62 -16.61 17.62
CA TRP A 152 12.60 -15.54 18.62
C TRP A 152 11.36 -15.58 19.52
N VAL A 153 10.18 -15.91 18.97
CA VAL A 153 8.98 -16.15 19.77
C VAL A 153 9.23 -17.28 20.77
N LYS A 154 9.75 -18.44 20.32
CA LYS A 154 9.99 -19.60 21.18
C LYS A 154 11.04 -19.34 22.26
N ALA A 155 12.13 -18.67 21.91
CA ALA A 155 13.14 -18.23 22.86
C ALA A 155 12.56 -17.30 23.93
N SER A 156 11.66 -16.38 23.54
CA SER A 156 11.02 -15.44 24.46
C SER A 156 9.96 -16.08 25.36
N GLU A 157 9.41 -17.23 24.95
CA GLU A 157 8.53 -18.08 25.76
C GLU A 157 9.31 -18.98 26.75
N TYR A 158 10.63 -18.80 26.89
CA TYR A 158 11.55 -19.67 27.66
C TYR A 158 11.56 -21.13 27.17
N ASN A 159 11.22 -21.35 25.90
CA ASN A 159 11.29 -22.65 25.26
C ASN A 159 12.55 -22.72 24.38
N GLU A 160 13.70 -22.90 25.05
CA GLU A 160 15.03 -22.89 24.43
C GLU A 160 15.16 -23.99 23.36
N ASP A 161 14.73 -25.22 23.67
CA ASP A 161 14.80 -26.36 22.73
C ASP A 161 14.02 -26.08 21.45
N ALA A 162 12.79 -25.56 21.55
CA ALA A 162 11.96 -25.24 20.39
C ALA A 162 12.43 -23.98 19.62
N SER A 163 13.42 -23.24 20.14
CA SER A 163 13.96 -22.06 19.45
C SER A 163 14.99 -22.40 18.38
N PHE A 164 15.57 -23.61 18.44
CA PHE A 164 16.58 -24.09 17.49
C PHE A 164 16.02 -24.99 16.37
N GLU A 165 14.74 -25.36 16.46
CA GLU A 165 13.98 -26.11 15.43
C GLU A 165 13.39 -25.18 14.37
#